data_AF-A0A3M4VIS0-F1
#
_entry.id   AF-A0A3M4VIS0-F1
#
_cell.length_a   1.000
_cell.length_b   1.000
_cell.length_c   1.000
_cell.angle_alpha   90.00
_cell.angle_beta   90.00
_cell.angle_gamma   90.00
#
_symmetry.space_group_name_H-M   'P 1'
#
loop_
_entity.id
_entity.type
_entity.pdbx_description
1 polymer ?
#
loop_
_entity_poly.entity_id
_entity_poly.type
_entity_poly.pdbx_seq_one_letter_code
_entity_poly.pdbx_strand_id
1 'polypeptide(L)'
;MLEESVTSDTTALKDDFHQGYRNRFQATPWDVPNRPPLLHPKPRILGSQSAVVTGPKGEEIHCDQYGRVKVQFHWDREGQADDKTSCWLRVSSAWAGAQYGGIAIPRIGMEVLVTFLEGDPDQPLISGCLYHKENVVPYELPANKTRSTFKTLSSPGGGGYNELRIEDKKGQEQIYLHAQRDWDENIEHDQKIRVGNERHDTVEQNSYSEFKAEEHRTIYADRKVEARADDHLTVAANQHVKIGTGQFIEAGQEIHLDSGIKIVLEAGSELTFKAGGSFVKIDASGVTISGPVVNVNTGGSPGVGSGIAALLPGLLKQADAARAGAVLTPAQINTLKRNAPFCEECEKCKDGACAI
;
A
#
# COMPACT_ATOMS: atom_id res chain seq x y z
N MET A 1 55.72 -50.06 2.82
CA MET A 1 55.66 -50.80 4.10
C MET A 1 57.06 -50.70 4.69
N LEU A 2 57.26 -49.86 5.72
CA LEU A 2 58.50 -49.86 6.50
C LEU A 2 58.21 -50.72 7.73
N GLU A 3 58.88 -51.86 7.85
CA GLU A 3 58.80 -52.75 9.01
C GLU A 3 60.08 -52.50 9.82
N GLU A 4 59.92 -51.96 11.03
CA GLU A 4 61.02 -51.80 11.98
C GLU A 4 60.81 -52.85 13.07
N SER A 5 61.64 -53.90 13.09
CA SER A 5 61.65 -54.90 14.16
C SER A 5 62.76 -54.56 15.15
N VAL A 6 62.38 -54.08 16.32
CA VAL A 6 63.33 -53.96 17.44
C VAL A 6 63.43 -55.34 18.10
N THR A 7 64.43 -56.12 17.71
CA THR A 7 64.77 -57.37 18.42
C THR A 7 65.70 -57.03 19.58
N SER A 8 65.14 -56.48 20.66
CA SER A 8 65.79 -56.49 21.96
C SER A 8 65.49 -57.83 22.62
N ASP A 9 66.37 -58.80 22.38
CA ASP A 9 66.58 -60.09 23.08
C ASP A 9 66.65 -61.24 22.08
N THR A 10 67.87 -61.70 21.80
CA THR A 10 68.14 -62.95 21.09
C THR A 10 68.79 -63.94 22.05
N THR A 11 67.99 -64.66 22.84
CA THR A 11 68.42 -65.89 23.50
C THR A 11 68.39 -67.07 22.53
N ALA A 12 69.35 -67.99 22.65
CA ALA A 12 69.57 -69.09 21.70
C ALA A 12 68.59 -70.30 21.81
N LEU A 13 67.50 -70.17 22.58
CA LEU A 13 66.52 -71.23 22.82
C LEU A 13 65.29 -71.03 21.92
N LYS A 14 65.01 -71.99 21.05
CA LYS A 14 63.98 -71.91 20.00
C LYS A 14 62.53 -72.16 20.46
N ASP A 15 62.33 -72.57 21.73
CA ASP A 15 61.03 -72.95 22.29
C ASP A 15 60.44 -71.94 23.29
N ASP A 16 61.07 -70.76 23.47
CA ASP A 16 60.50 -69.69 24.29
C ASP A 16 59.50 -68.84 23.49
N PHE A 17 58.28 -68.69 24.00
CA PHE A 17 57.29 -67.78 23.43
C PHE A 17 57.66 -66.32 23.74
N HIS A 18 58.16 -65.60 22.74
CA HIS A 18 58.45 -64.17 22.86
C HIS A 18 57.21 -63.33 22.51
N GLN A 19 56.67 -62.59 23.49
CA GLN A 19 55.61 -61.62 23.25
C GLN A 19 56.19 -60.37 22.57
N GLY A 20 56.38 -60.44 21.25
CA GLY A 20 56.86 -59.32 20.45
C GLY A 20 55.78 -58.23 20.27
N TYR A 21 56.17 -56.97 20.38
CA TYR A 21 55.34 -55.84 19.95
C TYR A 21 55.41 -55.73 18.43
N ARG A 22 54.25 -55.78 17.76
CA ARG A 22 54.13 -55.56 16.31
C ARG A 22 53.23 -54.36 16.06
N ASN A 23 53.72 -53.39 15.31
CA ASN A 23 52.94 -52.26 14.83
C ASN A 23 53.00 -52.21 13.29
N ARG A 24 51.88 -51.85 12.67
CA ARG A 24 51.81 -51.43 11.28
C ARG A 24 51.31 -49.98 11.27
N PHE A 25 52.16 -49.06 10.84
CA PHE A 25 51.78 -47.68 10.63
C PHE A 25 51.63 -47.35 9.14
N GLN A 26 50.79 -46.37 8.85
CA GLN A 26 50.68 -45.72 7.55
C GLN A 26 51.20 -44.30 7.71
N ALA A 27 52.19 -43.93 6.91
CA ALA A 27 52.83 -42.63 6.97
C ALA A 27 52.69 -41.89 5.64
N THR A 28 52.61 -40.56 5.72
CA THR A 28 52.67 -39.63 4.59
C THR A 28 53.97 -38.84 4.71
N PRO A 29 54.65 -38.47 3.60
CA PRO A 29 55.83 -37.62 3.67
C PRO A 29 55.57 -36.33 4.45
N TRP A 30 56.58 -35.86 5.20
CA TRP A 30 56.46 -34.70 6.10
C TRP A 30 56.09 -33.41 5.36
N ASP A 31 56.57 -33.26 4.13
CA ASP A 31 56.34 -32.13 3.24
C ASP A 31 54.99 -32.18 2.50
N VAL A 32 54.21 -33.26 2.68
CA VAL A 32 52.89 -33.43 2.06
C VAL A 32 51.79 -33.13 3.09
N PRO A 33 51.01 -32.04 2.93
CA PRO A 33 49.89 -31.76 3.80
C PRO A 33 48.85 -32.89 3.78
N ASN A 34 48.59 -33.50 4.94
CA ASN A 34 47.53 -34.50 5.04
C ASN A 34 46.14 -33.84 4.99
N ARG A 35 45.21 -34.48 4.26
CA ARG A 35 43.79 -34.11 4.19
C ARG A 35 42.95 -35.37 4.41
N PRO A 36 42.08 -35.40 5.44
CA PRO A 36 41.22 -36.55 5.67
C PRO A 36 40.34 -36.86 4.44
N PRO A 37 40.13 -38.15 4.10
CA PRO A 37 39.22 -38.51 3.03
C PRO A 37 37.77 -38.16 3.41
N LEU A 38 36.98 -37.69 2.45
CA LEU A 38 35.56 -37.35 2.62
C LEU A 38 34.70 -38.63 2.63
N LEU A 39 34.82 -39.42 3.70
CA LEU A 39 34.08 -40.69 3.88
C LEU A 39 32.68 -40.50 4.45
N HIS A 40 32.39 -39.34 5.04
CA HIS A 40 31.13 -39.04 5.70
C HIS A 40 30.30 -38.10 4.82
N PRO A 41 29.23 -38.59 4.16
CA PRO A 41 28.37 -37.72 3.36
C PRO A 41 27.66 -36.72 4.26
N LYS A 42 27.51 -35.47 3.77
CA LYS A 42 26.74 -34.44 4.46
C LYS A 42 25.27 -34.88 4.57
N PRO A 43 24.60 -34.70 5.74
CA PRO A 43 23.17 -34.92 5.85
C PRO A 43 22.39 -34.07 4.85
N ARG A 44 21.29 -34.61 4.30
CA ARG A 44 20.44 -33.91 3.34
C ARG A 44 18.98 -33.97 3.74
N ILE A 45 18.25 -32.88 3.50
CA ILE A 45 16.80 -32.82 3.62
C ILE A 45 16.21 -32.86 2.20
N LEU A 46 15.49 -33.94 1.89
CA LEU A 46 15.00 -34.23 0.54
C LEU A 46 13.69 -33.50 0.18
N GLY A 47 13.26 -32.53 0.99
CA GLY A 47 11.99 -31.84 0.80
C GLY A 47 11.91 -30.54 1.59
N SER A 48 10.71 -30.00 1.70
CA SER A 48 10.44 -28.84 2.54
C SER A 48 9.86 -29.27 3.88
N GLN A 49 10.11 -28.47 4.92
CA GLN A 49 9.58 -28.67 6.26
C GLN A 49 8.86 -27.41 6.71
N SER A 50 7.90 -27.51 7.62
CA SER A 50 7.36 -26.30 8.25
C SER A 50 8.19 -25.87 9.46
N ALA A 51 8.14 -24.58 9.76
CA ALA A 51 8.78 -23.95 10.92
C ALA A 51 7.93 -22.76 11.37
N VAL A 52 8.13 -22.28 12.60
CA VAL A 52 7.39 -21.14 13.15
C VAL A 52 8.30 -19.91 13.19
N VAL A 53 7.83 -18.76 12.72
CA VAL A 53 8.60 -17.51 12.76
C VAL A 53 8.80 -17.05 14.20
N THR A 54 10.02 -16.62 14.52
CA THR A 54 10.47 -16.23 15.86
C THR A 54 11.04 -14.82 15.88
N GLY A 55 11.19 -14.26 17.08
CA GLY A 55 11.81 -12.97 17.29
C GLY A 55 11.85 -12.57 18.77
N PRO A 56 12.30 -11.34 19.08
CA PRO A 56 12.41 -10.85 20.44
C PRO A 56 11.06 -10.83 21.16
N LYS A 57 11.08 -10.99 22.48
CA LYS A 57 9.88 -10.89 23.31
C LYS A 57 9.24 -9.50 23.19
N GLY A 58 7.95 -9.47 22.86
CA GLY A 58 7.16 -8.24 22.76
C GLY A 58 7.09 -7.64 21.35
N GLU A 59 7.81 -8.20 20.38
CA GLU A 59 7.70 -7.83 18.98
C GLU A 59 6.65 -8.67 18.25
N GLU A 60 6.00 -8.09 17.24
CA GLU A 60 5.11 -8.81 16.32
C GLU A 60 5.79 -9.13 14.98
N ILE A 61 6.78 -8.32 14.59
CA ILE A 61 7.48 -8.42 13.31
C ILE A 61 8.98 -8.30 13.57
N HIS A 62 9.75 -9.31 13.18
CA HIS A 62 11.20 -9.29 13.33
C HIS A 62 11.87 -9.64 12.00
N CYS A 63 12.34 -8.62 11.29
CA CYS A 63 13.08 -8.78 10.04
C CYS A 63 14.30 -7.86 9.98
N ASP A 64 15.25 -8.19 9.11
CA ASP A 64 16.40 -7.35 8.80
C ASP A 64 16.22 -6.52 7.52
N GLN A 65 17.28 -5.80 7.11
CA GLN A 65 17.29 -4.94 5.93
C GLN A 65 17.00 -5.66 4.59
N TYR A 66 17.05 -6.99 4.57
CA TYR A 66 16.77 -7.79 3.38
C TYR A 66 15.39 -8.47 3.44
N GLY A 67 14.58 -8.16 4.46
CA GLY A 67 13.30 -8.82 4.70
C GLY A 67 13.45 -10.28 5.12
N ARG A 68 14.61 -10.67 5.66
CA ARG A 68 14.81 -12.02 6.21
C ARG A 68 14.14 -12.15 7.57
N VAL A 69 13.75 -13.36 7.94
CA VAL A 69 13.16 -13.66 9.26
C VAL A 69 13.91 -14.81 9.93
N LYS A 70 13.65 -15.04 11.22
CA LYS A 70 14.17 -16.19 11.98
C LYS A 70 13.04 -17.17 12.27
N VAL A 71 13.36 -18.46 12.42
CA VAL A 71 12.36 -19.52 12.60
C VAL A 71 12.82 -20.57 13.61
N GLN A 72 11.87 -21.19 14.31
CA GLN A 72 12.07 -22.40 15.11
C GLN A 72 11.62 -23.61 14.30
N PHE A 73 12.53 -24.55 14.08
CA PHE A 73 12.19 -25.85 13.49
C PHE A 73 11.63 -26.81 14.54
N HIS A 74 10.71 -27.69 14.14
CA HIS A 74 10.05 -28.63 15.06
C HIS A 74 10.99 -29.68 15.67
N TRP A 75 12.12 -29.96 15.01
CA TRP A 75 13.14 -30.90 15.50
C TRP A 75 14.17 -30.24 16.42
N ASP A 76 14.22 -28.90 16.46
CA ASP A 76 15.12 -28.18 17.35
C ASP A 76 14.50 -28.08 18.74
N ARG A 77 15.16 -28.76 19.70
CA ARG A 77 14.76 -28.84 21.10
C ARG A 77 15.55 -27.88 21.99
N GLU A 78 16.61 -27.28 21.47
CA GLU A 78 17.50 -26.37 22.21
C GLU A 78 17.09 -24.90 22.00
N GLY A 79 16.52 -24.58 20.83
CA GLY A 79 15.97 -23.27 20.54
C GLY A 79 14.88 -22.83 21.54
N GLN A 80 14.88 -21.55 21.87
CA GLN A 80 13.97 -20.95 22.86
C GLN A 80 12.83 -20.15 22.21
N ALA A 81 12.60 -20.39 20.91
CA ALA A 81 11.67 -19.62 20.08
C ALA A 81 11.89 -18.09 20.14
N ASP A 82 13.15 -17.66 20.18
CA ASP A 82 13.57 -16.27 20.33
C ASP A 82 14.38 -15.76 19.12
N ASP A 83 14.95 -14.55 19.23
CA ASP A 83 15.77 -13.94 18.19
C ASP A 83 17.14 -14.63 18.00
N LYS A 84 17.46 -15.68 18.74
CA LYS A 84 18.73 -16.42 18.65
C LYS A 84 18.56 -17.85 18.19
N THR A 85 17.32 -18.32 18.05
CA THR A 85 16.99 -19.67 17.60
C THR A 85 17.65 -20.05 16.27
N SER A 86 17.63 -19.18 15.26
CA SER A 86 18.16 -19.50 13.93
C SER A 86 19.01 -18.39 13.33
N CYS A 87 19.67 -18.73 12.21
CA CYS A 87 20.19 -17.75 11.27
C CYS A 87 19.04 -16.97 10.59
N TRP A 88 19.40 -15.96 9.80
CA TRP A 88 18.44 -15.22 8.98
C TRP A 88 18.08 -15.99 7.71
N LEU A 89 16.80 -16.31 7.54
CA LEU A 89 16.27 -16.99 6.37
C LEU A 89 15.69 -15.99 5.39
N ARG A 90 16.07 -16.10 4.11
CA ARG A 90 15.42 -15.34 3.03
C ARG A 90 14.00 -15.84 2.82
N VAL A 91 13.11 -14.90 2.52
CA VAL A 91 11.70 -15.16 2.22
C VAL A 91 11.48 -15.00 0.73
N SER A 92 10.86 -16.01 0.11
CA SER A 92 10.44 -15.93 -1.29
C SER A 92 9.31 -14.91 -1.45
N SER A 93 9.52 -13.93 -2.33
CA SER A 93 8.49 -13.00 -2.80
C SER A 93 7.92 -13.46 -4.14
N ALA A 94 6.64 -13.20 -4.39
CA ALA A 94 6.01 -13.49 -5.67
C ALA A 94 6.65 -12.73 -6.86
N TRP A 95 7.16 -11.52 -6.61
CA TRP A 95 7.87 -10.70 -7.60
C TRP A 95 8.88 -9.80 -6.87
N ALA A 96 10.17 -9.87 -7.25
CA ALA A 96 11.23 -9.09 -6.60
C ALA A 96 12.19 -8.50 -7.63
N GLY A 97 12.36 -7.18 -7.59
CA GLY A 97 13.26 -6.41 -8.45
C GLY A 97 14.05 -5.36 -7.66
N ALA A 98 14.83 -4.53 -8.35
CA ALA A 98 15.65 -3.49 -7.73
C ALA A 98 14.78 -2.33 -7.22
N GLN A 99 14.36 -2.40 -5.95
CA GLN A 99 13.44 -1.46 -5.29
C GLN A 99 12.02 -1.44 -5.88
N TYR A 100 11.56 -2.55 -6.44
CA TYR A 100 10.16 -2.75 -6.86
C TYR A 100 9.77 -4.23 -6.71
N GLY A 101 8.47 -4.52 -6.56
CA GLY A 101 7.96 -5.89 -6.39
C GLY A 101 6.99 -6.01 -5.22
N GLY A 102 6.66 -7.26 -4.86
CA GLY A 102 5.81 -7.60 -3.73
C GLY A 102 6.64 -7.97 -2.49
N ILE A 103 6.27 -7.42 -1.34
CA ILE A 103 6.88 -7.76 -0.05
C ILE A 103 5.78 -7.97 1.00
N ALA A 104 5.78 -9.14 1.63
CA ALA A 104 4.91 -9.47 2.74
C ALA A 104 5.74 -10.24 3.77
N ILE A 105 6.20 -9.53 4.81
CA ILE A 105 7.08 -10.09 5.82
C ILE A 105 6.29 -11.04 6.74
N PRO A 106 6.69 -12.32 6.86
CA PRO A 106 6.10 -13.24 7.84
C PRO A 106 6.27 -12.67 9.25
N ARG A 107 5.19 -12.66 10.02
CA ARG A 107 5.15 -12.18 11.40
C ARG A 107 5.49 -13.29 12.39
N ILE A 108 5.94 -12.91 13.58
CA ILE A 108 6.22 -13.85 14.66
C ILE A 108 4.97 -14.69 14.95
N GLY A 109 5.16 -16.01 15.07
CA GLY A 109 4.08 -16.97 15.27
C GLY A 109 3.43 -17.50 13.98
N MET A 110 3.74 -16.95 12.80
CA MET A 110 3.27 -17.52 11.53
C MET A 110 4.00 -18.84 11.22
N GLU A 111 3.26 -19.82 10.68
CA GLU A 111 3.85 -21.04 10.13
C GLU A 111 4.32 -20.80 8.70
N VAL A 112 5.58 -21.15 8.44
CA VAL A 112 6.24 -20.99 7.14
C VAL A 112 6.73 -22.33 6.62
N LEU A 113 6.75 -22.46 5.29
CA LEU A 113 7.36 -23.58 4.59
C LEU A 113 8.82 -23.24 4.27
N VAL A 114 9.75 -24.06 4.74
CA VAL A 114 11.19 -23.90 4.56
C VAL A 114 11.71 -24.98 3.62
N THR A 115 12.36 -24.55 2.54
CA THR A 115 13.08 -25.39 1.58
C THR A 115 14.58 -25.23 1.79
N PHE A 116 15.35 -26.27 1.46
CA PHE A 116 16.80 -26.32 1.66
C PHE A 116 17.50 -26.37 0.31
N LEU A 117 18.33 -25.37 0.00
CA LEU A 117 19.04 -25.29 -1.28
C LEU A 117 19.98 -26.49 -1.45
N GLU A 118 19.89 -27.19 -2.58
CA GLU A 118 20.59 -28.46 -2.83
C GLU A 118 20.31 -29.59 -1.78
N GLY A 119 19.27 -29.41 -0.97
CA GLY A 119 18.96 -30.26 0.18
C GLY A 119 19.90 -30.07 1.37
N ASP A 120 20.68 -28.97 1.41
CA ASP A 120 21.62 -28.67 2.48
C ASP A 120 20.89 -28.06 3.71
N PRO A 121 20.89 -28.72 4.88
CA PRO A 121 20.29 -28.20 6.11
C PRO A 121 20.80 -26.82 6.52
N ASP A 122 22.04 -26.47 6.13
CA ASP A 122 22.67 -25.19 6.46
C ASP A 122 22.28 -24.06 5.50
N GLN A 123 21.47 -24.34 4.47
CA GLN A 123 21.01 -23.37 3.48
C GLN A 123 19.48 -23.29 3.39
N PRO A 124 18.80 -22.92 4.50
CA PRO A 124 17.35 -22.78 4.52
C PRO A 124 16.86 -21.51 3.80
N LEU A 125 15.70 -21.62 3.16
CA LEU A 125 14.99 -20.53 2.48
C LEU A 125 13.48 -20.74 2.64
N ILE A 126 12.76 -19.69 3.02
CA ILE A 126 11.31 -19.75 3.16
C ILE A 126 10.67 -19.65 1.77
N SER A 127 9.84 -20.62 1.41
CA SER A 127 9.17 -20.73 0.12
C SER A 127 7.66 -20.47 0.18
N GLY A 128 7.07 -20.35 1.38
CA GLY A 128 5.66 -19.99 1.54
C GLY A 128 5.23 -19.83 3.00
N CYS A 129 3.98 -19.40 3.19
CA CYS A 129 3.31 -19.33 4.50
C CYS A 129 2.09 -20.26 4.49
N LEU A 130 1.77 -20.86 5.63
CA LEU A 130 0.69 -21.85 5.76
C LEU A 130 -0.32 -21.41 6.82
N TYR A 131 -1.61 -21.62 6.54
CA TYR A 131 -2.67 -21.52 7.54
C TYR A 131 -2.84 -22.87 8.23
N HIS A 132 -3.23 -22.85 9.51
CA HIS A 132 -3.51 -24.02 10.34
C HIS A 132 -4.63 -23.72 11.34
N LYS A 133 -4.80 -24.58 12.35
CA LYS A 133 -5.91 -24.48 13.31
C LYS A 133 -5.92 -23.21 14.16
N GLU A 134 -4.75 -22.65 14.47
CA GLU A 134 -4.63 -21.42 15.29
C GLU A 134 -4.52 -20.19 14.39
N ASN A 135 -3.68 -20.26 13.35
CA ASN A 135 -3.63 -19.27 12.28
C ASN A 135 -4.65 -19.65 11.19
N VAL A 136 -5.92 -19.32 11.40
CA VAL A 136 -7.01 -19.63 10.47
C VAL A 136 -7.04 -18.70 9.26
N VAL A 137 -7.65 -19.17 8.17
CA VAL A 137 -7.88 -18.36 6.97
C VAL A 137 -8.74 -17.12 7.25
N PRO A 138 -8.61 -16.01 6.48
CA PRO A 138 -9.31 -14.75 6.77
C PRO A 138 -10.85 -14.82 6.70
N TYR A 139 -11.40 -15.81 6.00
CA TYR A 139 -12.83 -16.03 5.84
C TYR A 139 -13.15 -17.51 6.03
N GLU A 140 -14.31 -17.80 6.61
CA GLU A 140 -14.77 -19.17 6.84
C GLU A 140 -14.85 -19.97 5.54
N LEU A 141 -14.21 -21.14 5.52
CA LEU A 141 -14.23 -22.10 4.41
C LEU A 141 -14.93 -23.39 4.86
N PRO A 142 -15.69 -24.06 3.96
CA PRO A 142 -15.80 -23.79 2.52
C PRO A 142 -16.88 -22.76 2.13
N ALA A 143 -17.55 -22.13 3.09
CA ALA A 143 -18.67 -21.21 2.82
C ALA A 143 -18.30 -20.07 1.86
N ASN A 144 -17.10 -19.50 2.00
CA ASN A 144 -16.63 -18.36 1.20
C ASN A 144 -15.57 -18.75 0.15
N LYS A 145 -15.65 -19.95 -0.43
CA LYS A 145 -14.67 -20.49 -1.38
C LYS A 145 -14.51 -19.70 -2.70
N THR A 146 -15.42 -18.77 -2.99
CA THR A 146 -15.39 -17.89 -4.17
C THR A 146 -14.71 -16.54 -3.89
N ARG A 147 -14.14 -16.35 -2.70
CA ARG A 147 -13.44 -15.11 -2.33
C ARG A 147 -11.94 -15.25 -2.49
N SER A 148 -11.35 -14.25 -3.13
CA SER A 148 -9.90 -13.99 -3.13
C SER A 148 -9.64 -12.73 -2.29
N THR A 149 -8.63 -12.75 -1.41
CA THR A 149 -8.34 -11.59 -0.54
C THR A 149 -6.85 -11.38 -0.32
N PHE A 150 -6.46 -10.12 -0.20
CA PHE A 150 -5.23 -9.65 0.41
C PHE A 150 -5.61 -8.79 1.62
N LYS A 151 -5.55 -9.40 2.81
CA LYS A 151 -5.96 -8.76 4.08
C LYS A 151 -4.76 -8.64 5.01
N THR A 152 -4.54 -7.44 5.53
CA THR A 152 -3.45 -7.12 6.45
C THR A 152 -3.97 -6.94 7.88
N LEU A 153 -3.08 -6.72 8.84
CA LEU A 153 -3.43 -6.45 10.24
C LEU A 153 -2.57 -5.29 10.75
N SER A 154 -3.17 -4.28 11.36
CA SER A 154 -2.42 -3.19 12.00
C SER A 154 -1.43 -3.72 13.04
N SER A 155 -0.24 -3.13 13.12
CA SER A 155 0.83 -3.53 14.02
C SER A 155 1.48 -2.27 14.64
N PRO A 156 1.95 -2.32 15.89
CA PRO A 156 1.72 -3.39 16.89
C PRO A 156 0.32 -3.33 17.51
N GLY A 157 -0.10 -4.40 18.18
CA GLY A 157 -1.26 -4.45 19.07
C GLY A 157 -2.61 -4.69 18.39
N GLY A 158 -2.65 -4.94 17.08
CA GLY A 158 -3.81 -5.38 16.29
C GLY A 158 -5.17 -4.73 16.65
N GLY A 159 -5.59 -3.70 15.90
CA GLY A 159 -6.88 -3.01 16.10
C GLY A 159 -7.62 -2.63 14.81
N GLY A 160 -7.16 -3.14 13.66
CA GLY A 160 -7.65 -2.74 12.34
C GLY A 160 -6.98 -3.50 11.19
N TYR A 161 -7.44 -3.28 9.95
CA TYR A 161 -6.92 -3.98 8.78
C TYR A 161 -7.05 -3.15 7.48
N ASN A 162 -6.14 -3.35 6.53
CA ASN A 162 -6.37 -2.96 5.13
C ASN A 162 -6.71 -4.21 4.31
N GLU A 163 -7.61 -4.11 3.35
CA GLU A 163 -8.07 -5.26 2.57
C GLU A 163 -8.41 -4.91 1.11
N LEU A 164 -7.94 -5.76 0.20
CA LEU A 164 -8.51 -5.91 -1.15
C LEU A 164 -9.15 -7.30 -1.23
N ARG A 165 -10.45 -7.35 -1.51
CA ARG A 165 -11.22 -8.59 -1.63
C ARG A 165 -12.01 -8.62 -2.92
N ILE A 166 -11.99 -9.76 -3.59
CA ILE A 166 -12.72 -10.03 -4.83
C ILE A 166 -13.65 -11.22 -4.56
N GLU A 167 -14.95 -11.04 -4.78
CA GLU A 167 -15.99 -12.06 -4.71
C GLU A 167 -16.39 -12.46 -6.14
N ASP A 168 -16.24 -13.75 -6.45
CA ASP A 168 -16.53 -14.32 -7.77
C ASP A 168 -17.86 -15.11 -7.82
N LYS A 169 -18.67 -15.03 -6.76
CA LYS A 169 -20.00 -15.66 -6.74
C LYS A 169 -20.90 -15.01 -7.78
N LYS A 170 -21.27 -15.79 -8.79
CA LYS A 170 -22.10 -15.36 -9.92
C LYS A 170 -23.37 -14.62 -9.49
N GLY A 171 -23.58 -13.41 -10.03
CA GLY A 171 -24.71 -12.53 -9.72
C GLY A 171 -24.59 -11.79 -8.38
N GLN A 172 -23.48 -11.96 -7.66
CA GLN A 172 -23.14 -11.32 -6.39
C GLN A 172 -21.67 -10.88 -6.39
N GLU A 173 -21.09 -10.65 -7.58
CA GLU A 173 -19.70 -10.28 -7.75
C GLU A 173 -19.43 -8.93 -7.08
N GLN A 174 -18.29 -8.81 -6.40
CA GLN A 174 -17.92 -7.60 -5.68
C GLN A 174 -16.42 -7.44 -5.58
N ILE A 175 -15.94 -6.21 -5.75
CA ILE A 175 -14.62 -5.79 -5.27
C ILE A 175 -14.85 -4.93 -4.01
N TYR A 176 -14.20 -5.31 -2.92
CA TYR A 176 -14.20 -4.58 -1.66
C TYR A 176 -12.78 -4.08 -1.37
N LEU A 177 -12.67 -2.77 -1.18
CA LEU A 177 -11.43 -2.09 -0.81
C LEU A 177 -11.66 -1.41 0.54
N HIS A 178 -10.77 -1.69 1.49
CA HIS A 178 -10.82 -1.12 2.83
C HIS A 178 -9.46 -0.53 3.22
N ALA A 179 -9.47 0.74 3.58
CA ALA A 179 -8.35 1.43 4.20
C ALA A 179 -8.69 1.70 5.66
N GLN A 180 -7.83 1.25 6.59
CA GLN A 180 -8.06 1.43 8.03
C GLN A 180 -7.93 2.89 8.48
N ARG A 181 -7.16 3.70 7.74
CA ARG A 181 -6.86 5.09 8.11
C ARG A 181 -7.00 6.02 6.91
N ASP A 182 -5.93 6.15 6.12
CA ASP A 182 -5.89 7.03 4.96
C ASP A 182 -5.89 6.19 3.67
N TRP A 183 -6.56 6.69 2.62
CA TRP A 183 -6.50 6.17 1.26
C TRP A 183 -6.06 7.29 0.33
N ASP A 184 -4.85 7.17 -0.22
CA ASP A 184 -4.30 8.09 -1.20
C ASP A 184 -4.28 7.42 -2.58
N GLU A 185 -4.90 8.08 -3.58
CA GLU A 185 -4.89 7.64 -4.97
C GLU A 185 -4.16 8.71 -5.81
N ASN A 186 -2.98 8.36 -6.37
CA ASN A 186 -2.20 9.26 -7.23
C ASN A 186 -2.16 8.73 -8.67
N ILE A 187 -2.69 9.51 -9.62
CA ILE A 187 -2.77 9.17 -11.05
C ILE A 187 -1.99 10.21 -11.86
N GLU A 188 -0.88 9.78 -12.47
CA GLU A 188 0.04 10.66 -13.22
C GLU A 188 -0.45 11.03 -14.63
N HIS A 189 -1.53 10.40 -15.11
CA HIS A 189 -2.09 10.65 -16.44
C HIS A 189 -3.63 10.65 -16.40
N ASP A 190 -4.29 9.64 -16.96
CA ASP A 190 -5.75 9.63 -17.08
C ASP A 190 -6.39 8.72 -16.03
N GLN A 191 -7.40 9.24 -15.32
CA GLN A 191 -8.37 8.43 -14.58
C GLN A 191 -9.67 8.36 -15.38
N LYS A 192 -10.19 7.14 -15.61
CA LYS A 192 -11.47 6.92 -16.32
C LYS A 192 -12.37 6.05 -15.47
N ILE A 193 -13.54 6.56 -15.11
CA ILE A 193 -14.53 5.86 -14.29
C ILE A 193 -15.82 5.68 -15.10
N ARG A 194 -16.29 4.43 -15.21
CA ARG A 194 -17.60 4.10 -15.78
C ARG A 194 -18.39 3.27 -14.78
N VAL A 195 -19.49 3.82 -14.31
CA VAL A 195 -20.45 3.11 -13.45
C VAL A 195 -21.66 2.74 -14.29
N GLY A 196 -21.96 1.44 -14.37
CA GLY A 196 -23.06 0.92 -15.21
C GLY A 196 -24.45 1.07 -14.61
N ASN A 197 -24.53 1.43 -13.33
CA ASN A 197 -25.77 1.67 -12.59
C ASN A 197 -25.58 2.91 -11.69
N GLU A 198 -25.56 2.74 -10.37
CA GLU A 198 -25.52 3.84 -9.41
C GLU A 198 -24.15 4.03 -8.76
N ARG A 199 -23.82 5.28 -8.44
CA ARG A 199 -22.69 5.67 -7.59
C ARG A 199 -23.24 6.36 -6.34
N HIS A 200 -22.80 5.90 -5.18
CA HIS A 200 -23.13 6.48 -3.88
C HIS A 200 -21.83 6.90 -3.19
N ASP A 201 -21.69 8.18 -2.90
CA ASP A 201 -20.56 8.74 -2.14
C ASP A 201 -21.08 9.30 -0.82
N THR A 202 -20.45 8.95 0.30
CA THR A 202 -20.73 9.52 1.61
C THR A 202 -19.43 10.02 2.21
N VAL A 203 -19.39 11.31 2.55
CA VAL A 203 -18.25 11.96 3.21
C VAL A 203 -18.79 12.58 4.49
N GLU A 204 -18.31 12.09 5.64
CA GLU A 204 -18.83 12.50 6.95
C GLU A 204 -18.35 13.90 7.38
N GLN A 205 -17.28 14.39 6.75
CA GLN A 205 -16.66 15.67 7.03
C GLN A 205 -16.56 16.46 5.72
N ASN A 206 -15.42 17.12 5.47
CA ASN A 206 -15.26 17.99 4.32
C ASN A 206 -14.86 17.21 3.06
N SER A 207 -15.46 17.59 1.93
CA SER A 207 -15.00 17.21 0.60
C SER A 207 -14.42 18.44 -0.10
N TYR A 208 -13.24 18.29 -0.71
CA TYR A 208 -12.57 19.36 -1.42
C TYR A 208 -12.21 18.93 -2.84
N SER A 209 -12.33 19.83 -3.81
CA SER A 209 -11.96 19.58 -5.20
C SER A 209 -11.39 20.85 -5.83
N GLU A 210 -10.24 20.74 -6.50
CA GLU A 210 -9.64 21.80 -7.30
C GLU A 210 -9.46 21.30 -8.73
N PHE A 211 -10.05 22.01 -9.67
CA PHE A 211 -9.87 21.78 -11.09
C PHE A 211 -9.07 22.97 -11.64
N LYS A 212 -7.85 22.70 -12.09
CA LYS A 212 -6.93 23.76 -12.59
C LYS A 212 -7.27 24.26 -14.00
N ALA A 213 -8.16 23.56 -14.69
CA ALA A 213 -8.62 23.88 -16.03
C ALA A 213 -10.15 23.85 -16.06
N GLU A 214 -10.74 23.23 -17.08
CA GLU A 214 -12.18 23.18 -17.25
C GLU A 214 -12.83 22.01 -16.49
N GLU A 215 -14.00 22.28 -15.92
CA GLU A 215 -14.95 21.25 -15.48
C GLU A 215 -16.15 21.28 -16.43
N HIS A 216 -16.46 20.14 -17.05
CA HIS A 216 -17.68 19.96 -17.85
C HIS A 216 -18.63 19.03 -17.11
N ARG A 217 -19.83 19.52 -16.82
CA ARG A 217 -20.87 18.74 -16.12
C ARG A 217 -22.19 18.77 -16.89
N THR A 218 -22.55 17.63 -17.46
CA THR A 218 -23.83 17.42 -18.15
C THR A 218 -24.74 16.54 -17.32
N ILE A 219 -25.95 17.01 -17.04
CA ILE A 219 -26.98 16.26 -16.30
C ILE A 219 -28.24 16.26 -17.18
N TYR A 220 -28.72 15.08 -17.55
CA TYR A 220 -29.86 14.95 -18.47
C TYR A 220 -31.21 15.14 -17.78
N ALA A 221 -31.30 14.79 -16.50
CA ALA A 221 -32.50 14.92 -15.68
C ALA A 221 -32.30 15.99 -14.61
N ASP A 222 -33.04 15.89 -13.50
CA ASP A 222 -32.98 16.87 -12.42
C ASP A 222 -31.61 16.89 -11.73
N ARG A 223 -31.08 18.10 -11.51
CA ARG A 223 -30.05 18.35 -10.48
C ARG A 223 -30.75 18.91 -9.24
N LYS A 224 -30.78 18.13 -8.16
CA LYS A 224 -31.32 18.54 -6.86
C LYS A 224 -30.18 18.87 -5.91
N VAL A 225 -30.23 20.03 -5.26
CA VAL A 225 -29.22 20.51 -4.30
C VAL A 225 -29.94 21.06 -3.09
N GLU A 226 -29.57 20.60 -1.89
CA GLU A 226 -30.03 21.13 -0.61
C GLU A 226 -28.79 21.57 0.18
N ALA A 227 -28.63 22.88 0.36
CA ALA A 227 -27.66 23.44 1.29
C ALA A 227 -28.39 23.81 2.58
N ARG A 228 -27.96 23.24 3.72
CA ARG A 228 -28.58 23.49 5.03
C ARG A 228 -27.99 24.70 5.77
N ALA A 229 -26.83 25.16 5.33
CA ALA A 229 -26.17 26.37 5.79
C ALA A 229 -26.05 27.31 4.60
N ASP A 230 -25.01 28.15 4.57
CA ASP A 230 -24.82 29.14 3.52
C ASP A 230 -24.28 28.52 2.22
N ASP A 231 -24.78 29.02 1.08
CA ASP A 231 -24.23 28.76 -0.25
C ASP A 231 -23.56 30.04 -0.76
N HIS A 232 -22.26 29.97 -1.04
CA HIS A 232 -21.45 31.10 -1.49
C HIS A 232 -20.95 30.86 -2.91
N LEU A 233 -21.23 31.82 -3.80
CA LEU A 233 -20.74 31.80 -5.18
C LEU A 233 -19.95 33.08 -5.47
N THR A 234 -18.67 32.92 -5.81
CA THR A 234 -17.83 34.01 -6.32
C THR A 234 -17.41 33.69 -7.75
N VAL A 235 -17.76 34.58 -8.69
CA VAL A 235 -17.39 34.46 -10.11
C VAL A 235 -16.57 35.68 -10.50
N ALA A 236 -15.31 35.45 -10.89
CA ALA A 236 -14.37 36.55 -11.17
C ALA A 236 -14.64 37.29 -12.49
N ALA A 237 -15.19 36.60 -13.49
CA ALA A 237 -15.49 37.15 -14.80
C ALA A 237 -16.99 37.24 -15.05
N ASN A 238 -17.57 36.23 -15.71
CA ASN A 238 -18.97 36.26 -16.13
C ASN A 238 -19.73 35.05 -15.61
N GLN A 239 -20.93 35.27 -15.09
CA GLN A 239 -21.92 34.23 -14.86
C GLN A 239 -23.00 34.32 -15.94
N HIS A 240 -23.12 33.28 -16.77
CA HIS A 240 -24.21 33.17 -17.74
C HIS A 240 -25.23 32.15 -17.26
N VAL A 241 -26.48 32.58 -17.11
CA VAL A 241 -27.60 31.72 -16.72
C VAL A 241 -28.67 31.81 -17.81
N LYS A 242 -28.92 30.69 -18.50
CA LYS A 242 -30.02 30.56 -19.46
C LYS A 242 -31.01 29.53 -18.95
N ILE A 243 -32.25 29.96 -18.76
CA ILE A 243 -33.33 29.12 -18.22
C ILE A 243 -34.45 29.05 -19.27
N GLY A 244 -34.94 27.84 -19.54
CA GLY A 244 -35.90 27.61 -20.62
C GLY A 244 -37.35 27.94 -20.26
N THR A 245 -37.75 27.84 -18.98
CA THR A 245 -39.16 27.99 -18.56
C THR A 245 -39.36 29.08 -17.52
N GLY A 246 -38.68 29.01 -16.37
CA GLY A 246 -38.86 30.02 -15.33
C GLY A 246 -37.78 29.95 -14.25
N GLN A 247 -37.44 31.13 -13.71
CA GLN A 247 -36.59 31.29 -12.54
C GLN A 247 -37.47 31.74 -11.37
N PHE A 248 -37.42 31.00 -10.27
CA PHE A 248 -38.19 31.30 -9.05
C PHE A 248 -37.19 31.54 -7.92
N ILE A 249 -37.30 32.69 -7.26
CA ILE A 249 -36.42 33.08 -6.16
C ILE A 249 -37.31 33.50 -4.99
N GLU A 250 -37.18 32.81 -3.87
CA GLU A 250 -37.84 33.14 -2.60
C GLU A 250 -36.74 33.34 -1.55
N ALA A 251 -36.81 34.45 -0.82
CA ALA A 251 -35.89 34.76 0.27
C ALA A 251 -36.70 35.20 1.49
N GLY A 252 -36.35 34.68 2.67
CA GLY A 252 -37.08 34.98 3.91
C GLY A 252 -36.89 36.40 4.43
N GLN A 253 -35.80 37.08 4.05
CA GLN A 253 -35.47 38.43 4.52
C GLN A 253 -35.26 39.42 3.37
N GLU A 254 -34.33 39.13 2.45
CA GLU A 254 -33.92 40.10 1.43
C GLU A 254 -33.48 39.42 0.13
N ILE A 255 -33.82 40.06 -1.00
CA ILE A 255 -33.15 39.87 -2.30
C ILE A 255 -32.51 41.21 -2.67
N HIS A 256 -31.18 41.30 -2.65
CA HIS A 256 -30.43 42.51 -3.02
C HIS A 256 -29.74 42.32 -4.37
N LEU A 257 -30.12 43.14 -5.35
CA LEU A 257 -29.45 43.24 -6.64
C LEU A 257 -28.69 44.57 -6.72
N ASP A 258 -27.37 44.53 -6.56
CA ASP A 258 -26.49 45.70 -6.65
C ASP A 258 -25.60 45.64 -7.90
N SER A 259 -25.40 46.78 -8.56
CA SER A 259 -24.54 46.91 -9.73
C SER A 259 -23.91 48.29 -9.76
N GLY A 260 -22.58 48.35 -9.86
CA GLY A 260 -21.82 49.61 -9.84
C GLY A 260 -22.10 50.56 -11.01
N ILE A 261 -22.77 50.11 -12.08
CA ILE A 261 -23.05 50.93 -13.27
C ILE A 261 -24.53 50.83 -13.68
N LYS A 262 -25.05 49.62 -13.93
CA LYS A 262 -26.37 49.45 -14.56
C LYS A 262 -27.02 48.13 -14.17
N ILE A 263 -28.33 48.18 -13.91
CA ILE A 263 -29.23 47.02 -13.93
C ILE A 263 -30.20 47.22 -15.08
N VAL A 264 -30.42 46.17 -15.88
CA VAL A 264 -31.42 46.14 -16.96
C VAL A 264 -32.38 45.00 -16.68
N LEU A 265 -33.65 45.32 -16.53
CA LEU A 265 -34.74 44.35 -16.44
C LEU A 265 -35.63 44.51 -17.66
N GLU A 266 -35.70 43.47 -18.48
CA GLU A 266 -36.48 43.45 -19.72
C GLU A 266 -37.46 42.29 -19.67
N ALA A 267 -38.71 42.55 -20.05
CA ALA A 267 -39.75 41.55 -20.17
C ALA A 267 -40.51 41.77 -21.48
N GLY A 268 -40.85 40.69 -22.18
CA GLY A 268 -41.50 40.78 -23.49
C GLY A 268 -42.98 41.19 -23.42
N SER A 269 -43.67 40.88 -22.32
CA SER A 269 -45.11 41.14 -22.17
C SER A 269 -45.44 42.04 -20.99
N GLU A 270 -44.89 41.76 -19.82
CA GLU A 270 -45.20 42.48 -18.58
C GLU A 270 -44.01 42.45 -17.61
N LEU A 271 -43.72 43.60 -16.99
CA LEU A 271 -42.86 43.72 -15.82
C LEU A 271 -43.67 44.31 -14.65
N THR A 272 -43.71 43.61 -13.51
CA THR A 272 -44.54 44.01 -12.37
C THR A 272 -43.76 43.96 -11.06
N PHE A 273 -43.83 45.04 -10.28
CA PHE A 273 -43.32 45.15 -8.92
C PHE A 273 -44.50 45.34 -7.96
N LYS A 274 -44.63 44.51 -6.92
CA LYS A 274 -45.72 44.61 -5.92
C LYS A 274 -45.14 44.63 -4.51
N ALA A 275 -45.65 45.49 -3.65
CA ALA A 275 -45.26 45.56 -2.23
C ALA A 275 -46.38 46.19 -1.39
N GLY A 276 -46.75 45.58 -0.25
CA GLY A 276 -47.64 46.18 0.75
C GLY A 276 -48.99 46.68 0.21
N GLY A 277 -49.57 45.99 -0.79
CA GLY A 277 -50.81 46.40 -1.47
C GLY A 277 -50.64 47.47 -2.56
N SER A 278 -49.43 47.98 -2.78
CA SER A 278 -49.08 48.88 -3.88
C SER A 278 -48.39 48.11 -5.02
N PHE A 279 -48.43 48.65 -6.24
CA PHE A 279 -47.72 48.06 -7.38
C PHE A 279 -47.32 49.07 -8.46
N VAL A 280 -46.30 48.67 -9.22
CA VAL A 280 -45.92 49.25 -10.51
C VAL A 280 -45.99 48.14 -11.55
N LYS A 281 -46.70 48.37 -12.64
CA LYS A 281 -46.85 47.41 -13.74
C LYS A 281 -46.54 48.11 -15.06
N ILE A 282 -45.71 47.48 -15.88
CA ILE A 282 -45.32 47.92 -17.21
C ILE A 282 -45.77 46.83 -18.18
N ASP A 283 -46.65 47.16 -19.10
CA ASP A 283 -47.13 46.26 -20.15
C ASP A 283 -47.40 47.03 -21.45
N ALA A 284 -48.03 46.39 -22.43
CA ALA A 284 -48.37 47.01 -23.71
C ALA A 284 -49.31 48.23 -23.61
N SER A 285 -50.02 48.41 -22.49
CA SER A 285 -50.91 49.56 -22.24
C SER A 285 -50.19 50.78 -21.66
N GLY A 286 -48.95 50.62 -21.18
CA GLY A 286 -48.12 51.67 -20.60
C GLY A 286 -47.63 51.34 -19.19
N VAL A 287 -47.39 52.39 -18.38
CA VAL A 287 -46.95 52.27 -16.98
C VAL A 287 -48.11 52.58 -16.04
N THR A 288 -48.53 51.58 -15.26
CA THR A 288 -49.56 51.71 -14.23
C THR A 288 -48.90 51.76 -12.85
N ILE A 289 -49.21 52.78 -12.05
CA ILE A 289 -48.74 52.94 -10.67
C ILE A 289 -49.97 53.08 -9.76
N SER A 290 -50.07 52.24 -8.73
CA SER A 290 -51.22 52.23 -7.82
C SER A 290 -50.80 51.95 -6.37
N GLY A 291 -51.37 52.70 -5.43
CA GLY A 291 -51.16 52.58 -3.99
C GLY A 291 -51.91 53.66 -3.21
N PRO A 292 -52.02 53.56 -1.87
CA PRO A 292 -52.74 54.54 -1.04
C PRO A 292 -52.19 55.97 -1.17
N VAL A 293 -50.88 56.13 -1.34
CA VAL A 293 -50.18 57.39 -1.56
C VAL A 293 -49.08 57.17 -2.61
N VAL A 294 -49.03 58.02 -3.63
CA VAL A 294 -47.96 58.03 -4.65
C VAL A 294 -47.21 59.36 -4.57
N ASN A 295 -46.00 59.32 -4.04
CA ASN A 295 -45.12 60.47 -3.87
C ASN A 295 -44.19 60.61 -5.08
N VAL A 296 -44.28 61.72 -5.81
CA VAL A 296 -43.43 62.02 -6.98
C VAL A 296 -42.67 63.31 -6.72
N ASN A 297 -41.33 63.24 -6.67
CA ASN A 297 -40.43 64.38 -6.42
C ASN A 297 -40.61 65.09 -5.06
N THR A 298 -41.13 64.42 -4.03
CA THR A 298 -41.44 65.04 -2.72
C THR A 298 -40.36 64.88 -1.64
N GLY A 299 -39.17 64.35 -1.98
CA GLY A 299 -38.08 64.08 -1.04
C GLY A 299 -38.24 62.77 -0.25
N GLY A 300 -37.11 62.13 0.11
CA GLY A 300 -37.06 60.83 0.81
C GLY A 300 -35.66 60.21 0.77
N SER A 301 -35.46 59.08 1.48
CA SER A 301 -34.21 58.29 1.46
C SER A 301 -34.46 56.90 0.85
N PRO A 302 -33.55 56.37 0.01
CA PRO A 302 -33.67 55.00 -0.49
C PRO A 302 -33.48 53.97 0.63
N GLY A 303 -33.99 52.76 0.41
CA GLY A 303 -33.58 51.60 1.21
C GLY A 303 -32.09 51.28 1.01
N VAL A 304 -31.46 50.67 2.01
CA VAL A 304 -30.07 50.20 1.95
C VAL A 304 -30.11 48.69 2.06
N GLY A 305 -29.59 47.99 1.06
CA GLY A 305 -29.51 46.53 1.11
C GLY A 305 -28.21 46.05 1.77
N SER A 306 -28.20 44.79 2.19
CA SER A 306 -27.02 44.17 2.83
C SER A 306 -25.86 44.02 1.86
N GLY A 307 -24.61 44.29 2.29
CA GLY A 307 -23.41 44.12 1.45
C GLY A 307 -23.04 42.65 1.20
N ILE A 308 -22.14 42.39 0.22
CA ILE A 308 -21.66 41.04 -0.11
C ILE A 308 -20.64 40.56 0.94
N ALA A 309 -20.88 39.39 1.53
CA ALA A 309 -19.98 38.72 2.49
C ALA A 309 -19.70 37.26 2.09
N ALA A 310 -19.19 37.04 0.87
CA ALA A 310 -18.88 35.70 0.36
C ALA A 310 -17.58 35.13 0.96
N LEU A 311 -17.60 33.85 1.34
CA LEU A 311 -16.42 33.11 1.79
C LEU A 311 -15.70 32.45 0.61
N LEU A 312 -14.36 32.39 0.66
CA LEU A 312 -13.50 31.76 -0.36
C LEU A 312 -13.07 30.33 0.05
N PRO A 313 -12.82 29.42 -0.91
CA PRO A 313 -12.28 28.08 -0.62
C PRO A 313 -10.91 28.12 0.07
N GLY A 314 -10.65 27.14 0.96
CA GLY A 314 -9.36 26.97 1.65
C GLY A 314 -8.32 26.15 0.85
N LEU A 315 -7.14 25.97 1.43
CA LEU A 315 -6.04 25.20 0.81
C LEU A 315 -6.28 23.69 0.83
N LEU A 316 -5.88 23.01 -0.25
CA LEU A 316 -5.96 21.55 -0.40
C LEU A 316 -4.73 20.81 0.15
N LYS A 317 -4.94 19.56 0.60
CA LYS A 317 -3.87 18.62 0.95
C LYS A 317 -3.42 17.84 -0.29
N GLN A 318 -2.14 17.48 -0.34
CA GLN A 318 -1.57 16.65 -1.41
C GLN A 318 -1.61 15.17 -1.03
N ALA A 319 -1.77 14.30 -2.03
CA ALA A 319 -1.62 12.85 -1.88
C ALA A 319 -0.15 12.46 -1.60
N ASP A 320 0.06 11.30 -1.00
CA ASP A 320 1.40 10.78 -0.74
C ASP A 320 2.14 10.41 -2.05
N ALA A 321 3.47 10.49 -2.02
CA ALA A 321 4.33 10.25 -3.17
C ALA A 321 5.50 9.32 -2.82
N ALA A 322 5.74 8.32 -3.68
CA ALA A 322 6.84 7.38 -3.55
C ALA A 322 7.86 7.54 -4.70
N ARG A 323 9.09 7.08 -4.47
CA ARG A 323 10.13 7.04 -5.50
C ARG A 323 10.02 5.74 -6.31
N ALA A 324 10.11 5.85 -7.63
CA ALA A 324 10.16 4.67 -8.50
C ALA A 324 11.42 3.83 -8.23
N GLY A 325 11.29 2.51 -8.38
CA GLY A 325 12.43 1.59 -8.37
C GLY A 325 13.36 1.78 -9.58
N ALA A 326 14.53 1.17 -9.52
CA ALA A 326 15.55 1.29 -10.57
C ALA A 326 15.56 0.07 -11.49
N VAL A 327 15.93 0.27 -12.76
CA VAL A 327 16.33 -0.83 -13.64
C VAL A 327 17.76 -1.24 -13.34
N LEU A 328 18.13 -2.48 -13.68
CA LEU A 328 19.51 -2.93 -13.56
C LEU A 328 20.44 -1.99 -14.32
N THR A 329 21.52 -1.55 -13.68
CA THR A 329 22.52 -0.70 -14.32
C THR A 329 23.27 -1.50 -15.41
N PRO A 330 23.87 -0.84 -16.42
CA PRO A 330 24.73 -1.51 -17.39
C PRO A 330 25.85 -2.34 -16.75
N ALA A 331 26.39 -1.88 -15.60
CA ALA A 331 27.39 -2.63 -14.83
C ALA A 331 26.83 -3.93 -14.22
N GLN A 332 25.61 -3.89 -13.67
CA GLN A 332 24.90 -5.06 -13.17
C GLN A 332 24.55 -6.05 -14.29
N ILE A 333 24.11 -5.54 -15.46
CA ILE A 333 23.82 -6.36 -16.63
C ILE A 333 25.10 -7.03 -17.17
N ASN A 334 26.20 -6.29 -17.26
CA ASN A 334 27.48 -6.82 -17.74
C ASN A 334 28.07 -7.85 -16.78
N THR A 335 27.87 -7.68 -15.48
CA THR A 335 28.19 -8.68 -14.45
C THR A 335 27.45 -9.99 -14.71
N LEU A 336 26.13 -9.95 -14.94
CA LEU A 336 25.31 -11.16 -15.15
C LEU A 336 25.62 -11.87 -16.48
N LYS A 337 26.20 -11.16 -17.46
CA LYS A 337 26.59 -11.69 -18.77
C LYS A 337 28.02 -12.24 -18.80
N ARG A 338 28.83 -11.99 -17.77
CA ARG A 338 30.18 -12.55 -17.70
C ARG A 338 30.09 -14.01 -17.23
N ASN A 339 30.80 -14.91 -17.92
CA ASN A 339 31.18 -16.22 -17.39
C ASN A 339 32.25 -16.07 -16.30
N ALA A 340 32.06 -15.15 -15.35
CA ALA A 340 32.97 -14.89 -14.26
C ALA A 340 32.22 -15.09 -12.94
N PRO A 341 32.79 -15.81 -11.96
CA PRO A 341 32.09 -16.18 -10.73
C PRO A 341 31.74 -15.02 -9.78
N PHE A 342 32.12 -13.77 -10.08
CA PHE A 342 31.96 -12.63 -9.17
C PHE A 342 31.62 -11.32 -9.92
N CYS A 343 30.80 -10.45 -9.30
CA CYS A 343 30.52 -9.11 -9.81
C CYS A 343 31.66 -8.13 -9.55
N GLU A 344 31.67 -7.00 -10.26
CA GLU A 344 32.74 -5.99 -10.18
C GLU A 344 32.92 -5.40 -8.76
N GLU A 345 31.85 -5.33 -7.96
CA GLU A 345 31.91 -4.92 -6.54
C GLU A 345 32.57 -6.00 -5.67
N CYS A 346 32.29 -7.28 -5.92
CA CYS A 346 32.94 -8.40 -5.25
C CYS A 346 34.41 -8.55 -5.63
N GLU A 347 34.78 -8.22 -6.88
CA GLU A 347 36.17 -8.19 -7.33
C GLU A 347 36.97 -7.08 -6.64
N LYS A 348 36.35 -5.91 -6.41
CA LYS A 348 36.94 -4.79 -5.66
C LYS A 348 37.18 -5.13 -4.18
N CYS A 349 36.40 -6.06 -3.62
CA CYS A 349 36.57 -6.51 -2.23
C CYS A 349 37.46 -7.76 -2.08
N LYS A 350 38.05 -8.28 -3.16
CA LYS A 350 38.88 -9.51 -3.13
C LYS A 350 40.13 -9.39 -2.26
N ASP A 351 40.64 -8.17 -2.09
CA ASP A 351 41.82 -7.85 -1.28
C ASP A 351 41.48 -7.23 0.09
N GLY A 352 40.23 -7.35 0.55
CA GLY A 352 39.84 -7.02 1.93
C GLY A 352 39.68 -5.52 2.24
N ALA A 353 39.63 -4.64 1.24
CA ALA A 353 39.51 -3.20 1.42
C ALA A 353 38.17 -2.68 0.88
N CYS A 354 37.08 -2.96 1.58
CA CYS A 354 35.80 -2.29 1.37
C CYS A 354 35.37 -1.68 2.71
N ALA A 355 35.21 -0.35 2.74
CA ALA A 355 34.66 0.36 3.89
C ALA A 355 33.17 0.01 4.00
N ILE A 356 32.78 -0.50 5.17
CA ILE A 356 31.37 -0.60 5.59
C ILE A 356 30.91 0.79 6.01
#